data_AF-A0A0B6Z4H6-F1
#
_entry.id   AF-A0A0B6Z4H6-F1
#
_cell.length_a   1.000
_cell.length_b   1.000
_cell.length_c   1.000
_cell.angle_alpha   90.00
_cell.angle_beta   90.00
_cell.angle_gamma   90.00
#
_symmetry.space_group_name_H-M   'P 1'
#
loop_
_entity.id
_entity.type
_entity.pdbx_description
1 polymer ?
#
loop_
_entity_poly.entity_id
_entity_poly.type
_entity_poly.pdbx_seq_one_letter_code
_entity_poly.pdbx_strand_id
1 'polypeptide(L)'
;EEEKTEFLNYLKELESGATSLLTQLLDYNAKAKETEHLLELMEIERLKEDNWFKVRWDELQNLRKQEILDNMEMMLREFDKMEAARVDTELDKDETRRDALEQDDLDNGQIASLISFKHLEHRQMVGKLAKEDELQKAAFEALLYSQDSAHSRIRTQITLIESELAQITAIEMDQRAKRVAHEINVMADQRVALSAMLSQLLEEKEMRQNELKKRLVEMELQREEGQQDYWLVQYQRLLDWKPQSLIDRESQLEVAVKDILISAGAEDYIPVFARNRFTIETFMTLSDADLRQIGIHELGLRRSILKHIDMQQLSGKPVFV
;
A
#
# COMPACT_ATOMS: atom_id res chain seq x y z
N GLU A 1 -10.75 72.99 0.65
CA GLU A 1 -11.49 72.18 -0.34
C GLU A 1 -10.54 71.42 -1.26
N GLU A 2 -9.44 72.04 -1.71
CA GLU A 2 -8.39 71.42 -2.53
C GLU A 2 -7.79 70.13 -1.94
N GLU A 3 -7.45 70.10 -0.64
CA GLU A 3 -6.92 68.88 0.01
C GLU A 3 -7.91 67.70 0.03
N LYS A 4 -9.23 67.97 0.09
CA LYS A 4 -10.24 66.91 0.01
C LYS A 4 -10.37 66.35 -1.41
N THR A 5 -10.22 67.21 -2.42
CA THR A 5 -10.24 66.77 -3.82
C THR A 5 -9.01 65.96 -4.20
N GLU A 6 -7.83 66.31 -3.66
CA GLU A 6 -6.60 65.52 -3.85
C GLU A 6 -6.68 64.16 -3.17
N PHE A 7 -7.18 64.09 -1.93
CA PHE A 7 -7.37 62.81 -1.24
C PHE A 7 -8.40 61.90 -1.93
N LEU A 8 -9.49 62.47 -2.45
CA LEU A 8 -10.48 61.72 -3.23
C LEU A 8 -9.91 61.20 -4.56
N ASN A 9 -9.03 61.97 -5.22
CA ASN A 9 -8.35 61.51 -6.42
C ASN A 9 -7.36 60.39 -6.10
N TYR A 10 -6.61 60.50 -5.01
CA TYR A 10 -5.71 59.44 -4.55
C TYR A 10 -6.46 58.15 -4.19
N LEU A 11 -7.62 58.25 -3.53
CA LEU A 11 -8.48 57.09 -3.26
C LEU A 11 -9.00 56.44 -4.55
N LYS A 12 -9.43 57.23 -5.53
CA LYS A 12 -9.85 56.71 -6.85
C LYS A 12 -8.72 56.05 -7.62
N GLU A 13 -7.49 56.58 -7.51
CA GLU A 13 -6.30 55.96 -8.09
C GLU A 13 -5.98 54.61 -7.40
N LEU A 14 -6.10 54.53 -6.07
CA LEU A 14 -5.96 53.27 -5.35
C LEU A 14 -7.08 52.27 -5.67
N GLU A 15 -8.32 52.73 -5.80
CA GLU A 15 -9.47 51.89 -6.17
C GLU A 15 -9.37 51.40 -7.62
N SER A 16 -8.98 52.27 -8.56
CA SER A 16 -8.71 51.88 -9.96
C SER A 16 -7.50 50.94 -10.06
N GLY A 17 -6.47 51.13 -9.24
CA GLY A 17 -5.33 50.22 -9.14
C GLY A 17 -5.72 48.86 -8.58
N ALA A 18 -6.50 48.82 -7.51
CA ALA A 18 -7.00 47.59 -6.89
C ALA A 18 -7.95 46.84 -7.84
N THR A 19 -8.85 47.53 -8.54
CA THR A 19 -9.75 46.91 -9.52
C THR A 19 -9.00 46.39 -10.74
N SER A 20 -7.99 47.11 -11.23
CA SER A 20 -7.11 46.64 -12.31
C SER A 20 -6.31 45.39 -11.90
N LEU A 21 -5.80 45.34 -10.67
CA LEU A 21 -5.13 44.16 -10.14
C LEU A 21 -6.12 42.97 -10.04
N LEU A 22 -7.35 43.23 -9.59
CA LEU A 22 -8.39 42.21 -9.46
C LEU A 22 -8.79 41.63 -10.82
N THR A 23 -8.96 42.47 -11.84
CA THR A 23 -9.26 41.99 -13.20
C THR A 23 -8.11 41.21 -13.81
N GLN A 24 -6.86 41.63 -13.57
CA GLN A 24 -5.67 40.87 -13.99
C GLN A 24 -5.59 39.51 -13.30
N LEU A 25 -5.88 39.43 -12.00
CA LEU A 25 -5.91 38.16 -11.27
C LEU A 25 -7.04 37.24 -11.76
N LEU A 26 -8.20 37.79 -12.12
CA LEU A 26 -9.30 37.02 -12.70
C LEU A 26 -8.96 36.49 -14.09
N ASP A 27 -8.34 37.29 -14.95
CA ASP A 27 -7.90 36.87 -16.29
C ASP A 27 -6.78 35.82 -16.22
N TYR A 28 -5.82 35.99 -15.28
CA TYR A 28 -4.80 34.98 -15.01
C TYR A 28 -5.41 33.68 -14.50
N ASN A 29 -6.39 33.74 -13.59
CA ASN A 29 -7.08 32.57 -13.09
C ASN A 29 -7.89 31.84 -14.19
N ALA A 30 -8.57 32.59 -15.06
CA ALA A 30 -9.30 32.03 -16.19
C ALA A 30 -8.37 31.29 -17.16
N LYS A 31 -7.25 31.93 -17.56
CA LYS A 31 -6.23 31.31 -18.40
C LYS A 31 -5.59 30.09 -17.75
N ALA A 32 -5.31 30.15 -16.44
CA ALA A 32 -4.78 29.02 -15.69
C ALA A 32 -5.74 27.82 -15.74
N LYS A 33 -7.05 28.05 -15.55
CA LYS A 33 -8.07 27.01 -15.65
C LYS A 33 -8.16 26.38 -17.04
N GLU A 34 -8.07 27.18 -18.10
CA GLU A 34 -8.06 26.65 -19.48
C GLU A 34 -6.82 25.79 -19.75
N THR A 35 -5.65 26.24 -19.28
CA THR A 35 -4.41 25.45 -19.43
C THR A 35 -4.44 24.17 -18.59
N GLU A 36 -5.03 24.20 -17.40
CA GLU A 36 -5.20 23.03 -16.54
C GLU A 36 -6.13 22.00 -17.19
N HIS A 37 -7.28 22.43 -17.70
CA HIS A 37 -8.21 21.56 -18.40
C HIS A 37 -7.58 20.90 -19.65
N LEU A 38 -6.75 21.64 -20.41
CA LEU A 38 -6.02 21.06 -21.53
C LEU A 38 -5.01 19.99 -21.08
N LEU A 39 -4.29 20.25 -19.98
CA LEU A 39 -3.35 19.28 -19.41
C LEU A 39 -4.07 18.03 -18.87
N GLU A 40 -5.25 18.19 -18.26
CA GLU A 40 -6.08 17.08 -17.82
C GLU A 40 -6.53 16.21 -18.98
N LEU A 41 -6.97 16.80 -20.10
CA LEU A 41 -7.34 16.04 -21.30
C LEU A 41 -6.16 15.24 -21.87
N MET A 42 -4.97 15.85 -21.94
CA MET A 42 -3.76 15.15 -22.40
C MET A 42 -3.36 14.03 -21.44
N GLU A 43 -3.51 14.23 -20.13
CA GLU A 43 -3.21 13.20 -19.13
C GLU A 43 -4.22 12.05 -19.21
N ILE A 44 -5.51 12.34 -19.46
CA ILE A 44 -6.55 11.33 -19.68
C ILE A 44 -6.25 10.51 -20.94
N GLU A 45 -5.81 11.14 -22.03
CA GLU A 45 -5.41 10.42 -23.25
C GLU A 45 -4.20 9.53 -22.99
N ARG A 46 -3.16 10.03 -22.31
CA ARG A 46 -2.00 9.21 -21.94
C ARG A 46 -2.39 8.05 -21.04
N LEU A 47 -3.26 8.28 -20.04
CA LEU A 47 -3.77 7.23 -19.15
C LEU A 47 -4.58 6.19 -19.91
N LYS A 48 -5.36 6.57 -20.93
CA LYS A 48 -6.08 5.61 -21.78
C LYS A 48 -5.12 4.74 -22.58
N GLU A 49 -4.07 5.32 -23.15
CA GLU A 49 -3.04 4.59 -23.86
C GLU A 49 -2.27 3.64 -22.92
N ASP A 50 -1.83 4.14 -21.76
CA ASP A 50 -1.15 3.36 -20.73
C ASP A 50 -2.04 2.21 -20.22
N ASN A 51 -3.32 2.46 -19.97
CA ASN A 51 -4.28 1.43 -19.57
C ASN A 51 -4.48 0.39 -20.67
N TRP A 52 -4.51 0.78 -21.95
CA TRP A 52 -4.63 -0.18 -23.05
C TRP A 52 -3.40 -1.09 -23.14
N PHE A 53 -2.20 -0.52 -22.98
CA PHE A 53 -0.97 -1.31 -22.89
C PHE A 53 -0.95 -2.21 -21.65
N LYS A 54 -1.37 -1.70 -20.49
CA LYS A 54 -1.44 -2.46 -19.24
C LYS A 54 -2.42 -3.64 -19.39
N VAL A 55 -3.64 -3.43 -19.88
CA VAL A 55 -4.63 -4.52 -20.07
C VAL A 55 -4.09 -5.61 -20.98
N ARG A 56 -3.51 -5.26 -22.12
CA ARG A 56 -2.96 -6.26 -23.06
C ARG A 56 -1.75 -6.99 -22.48
N TRP A 57 -0.92 -6.29 -21.71
CA TRP A 57 0.25 -6.85 -21.06
C TRP A 57 -0.16 -7.77 -19.89
N ASP A 58 -1.12 -7.34 -19.08
CA ASP A 58 -1.73 -8.09 -17.98
C ASP A 58 -2.44 -9.34 -18.51
N GLU A 59 -3.15 -9.28 -19.64
CA GLU A 59 -3.75 -10.45 -20.29
C GLU A 59 -2.68 -11.49 -20.66
N LEU A 60 -1.55 -11.04 -21.24
CA LEU A 60 -0.44 -11.93 -21.58
C LEU A 60 0.24 -12.51 -20.33
N GLN A 61 0.45 -11.69 -19.30
CA GLN A 61 1.01 -12.15 -18.02
C GLN A 61 0.05 -13.07 -17.28
N ASN A 62 -1.26 -12.83 -17.33
CA ASN A 62 -2.26 -13.67 -16.67
C ASN A 62 -2.32 -15.07 -17.29
N LEU A 63 -2.27 -15.18 -18.62
CA LEU A 63 -2.17 -16.50 -19.28
C LEU A 63 -0.90 -17.23 -18.82
N ARG A 64 0.24 -16.53 -18.81
CA ARG A 64 1.51 -17.11 -18.34
C ARG A 64 1.52 -17.43 -16.85
N LYS A 65 0.85 -16.62 -16.02
CA LYS A 65 0.68 -16.82 -14.58
C LYS A 65 -0.20 -18.01 -14.29
N GLN A 66 -1.27 -18.22 -15.06
CA GLN A 66 -2.10 -19.42 -14.95
C GLN A 66 -1.29 -20.68 -15.25
N GLU A 67 -0.48 -20.69 -16.31
CA GLU A 67 0.42 -21.80 -16.61
C GLU A 67 1.41 -22.07 -15.45
N ILE A 68 1.95 -21.01 -14.83
CA ILE A 68 2.84 -21.15 -13.67
C ILE A 68 2.09 -21.67 -12.44
N LEU A 69 0.89 -21.15 -12.16
CA LEU A 69 0.07 -21.59 -11.03
C LEU A 69 -0.36 -23.05 -11.18
N ASP A 70 -0.73 -23.49 -12.38
CA ASP A 70 -1.06 -24.89 -12.66
C ASP A 70 0.16 -25.79 -12.42
N ASN A 71 1.35 -25.36 -12.85
CA ASN A 71 2.60 -26.08 -12.58
C ASN A 71 2.94 -26.11 -11.07
N MET A 72 2.72 -25.00 -10.35
CA MET A 72 2.91 -24.94 -8.90
C MET A 72 1.89 -25.81 -8.16
N GLU A 73 0.63 -25.83 -8.60
CA GLU A 73 -0.41 -26.68 -8.04
C GLU A 73 -0.04 -28.16 -8.22
N MET A 74 0.50 -28.53 -9.39
CA MET A 74 1.01 -29.88 -9.61
C MET A 74 2.13 -30.23 -8.62
N MET A 75 3.12 -29.35 -8.43
CA MET A 75 4.20 -29.57 -7.46
C MET A 75 3.73 -29.58 -6.00
N LEU A 76 2.78 -28.71 -5.62
CA LEU A 76 2.20 -28.70 -4.28
C LEU A 76 1.39 -29.96 -4.02
N ARG A 77 0.62 -30.45 -4.99
CA ARG A 77 -0.08 -31.74 -4.87
C ARG A 77 0.90 -32.91 -4.72
N GLU A 78 2.07 -32.84 -5.34
CA GLU A 78 3.13 -33.83 -5.14
C GLU A 78 3.76 -33.69 -3.75
N PHE A 79 4.00 -32.48 -3.28
CA PHE A 79 4.52 -32.19 -1.95
C PHE A 79 3.53 -32.58 -0.83
N ASP A 80 2.24 -32.28 -0.98
CA ASP A 80 1.20 -32.65 -0.02
C ASP A 80 1.07 -34.16 0.13
N LYS A 81 1.24 -34.92 -0.96
CA LYS A 81 1.32 -36.39 -0.89
C LYS A 81 2.55 -36.84 -0.10
N MET A 82 3.67 -36.16 -0.26
CA MET A 82 4.90 -36.45 0.48
C MET A 82 4.80 -36.05 1.96
N GLU A 83 4.17 -34.91 2.26
CA GLU A 83 3.99 -34.39 3.61
C GLU A 83 2.93 -35.17 4.37
N ALA A 84 1.83 -35.59 3.73
CA ALA A 84 0.86 -36.52 4.33
C ALA A 84 1.54 -37.81 4.79
N ALA A 85 2.40 -38.39 3.94
CA ALA A 85 3.21 -39.54 4.32
C ALA A 85 4.17 -39.25 5.48
N ARG A 86 4.67 -38.02 5.62
CA ARG A 86 5.51 -37.61 6.76
C ARG A 86 4.67 -37.45 8.04
N VAL A 87 3.53 -36.80 7.96
CA VAL A 87 2.63 -36.55 9.11
C VAL A 87 2.13 -37.87 9.67
N ASP A 88 1.77 -38.84 8.85
CA ASP A 88 1.39 -40.18 9.31
C ASP A 88 2.52 -40.79 10.18
N THR A 89 3.78 -40.66 9.75
CA THR A 89 4.93 -41.17 10.53
C THR A 89 5.22 -40.39 11.81
N GLU A 90 4.78 -39.13 11.92
CA GLU A 90 4.94 -38.31 13.14
C GLU A 90 3.76 -38.52 14.10
N LEU A 91 2.54 -38.72 13.60
CA LEU A 91 1.38 -39.09 14.41
C LEU A 91 1.61 -40.42 15.14
N ASP A 92 2.17 -41.41 14.43
CA ASP A 92 2.57 -42.68 15.03
C ASP A 92 3.59 -42.48 16.18
N LYS A 93 4.49 -41.49 16.07
CA LYS A 93 5.46 -41.16 17.14
C LYS A 93 4.84 -40.35 18.28
N ASP A 94 3.92 -39.45 17.97
CA ASP A 94 3.26 -38.59 18.95
C ASP A 94 2.27 -39.38 19.82
N GLU A 95 1.56 -40.35 19.25
CA GLU A 95 0.72 -41.28 20.01
C GLU A 95 1.55 -42.01 21.07
N THR A 96 2.72 -42.54 20.69
CA THR A 96 3.63 -43.19 21.66
C THR A 96 4.17 -42.23 22.74
N ARG A 97 4.26 -40.93 22.45
CA ARG A 97 4.72 -39.91 23.42
C ARG A 97 3.61 -39.46 24.36
N ARG A 98 2.38 -39.33 23.86
CA ARG A 98 1.20 -38.93 24.64
C ARG A 98 0.89 -39.96 25.71
N ASP A 99 0.99 -41.24 25.35
CA ASP A 99 0.86 -42.36 26.29
C ASP A 99 1.91 -42.29 27.43
N ALA A 100 3.12 -41.78 27.14
CA ALA A 100 4.17 -41.60 28.15
C ALA A 100 3.95 -40.37 29.06
N LEU A 101 3.29 -39.31 28.57
CA LEU A 101 3.03 -38.06 29.31
C LEU A 101 1.77 -38.12 30.18
N GLU A 102 0.71 -38.79 29.72
CA GLU A 102 -0.48 -39.02 30.55
C GLU A 102 -0.14 -39.81 31.82
N GLN A 103 0.94 -40.59 31.78
CA GLN A 103 1.49 -41.28 32.95
C GLN A 103 2.18 -40.32 33.95
N ASP A 104 2.69 -39.16 33.53
CA ASP A 104 3.44 -38.19 34.36
C ASP A 104 2.55 -37.08 34.95
N ASP A 105 1.53 -36.62 34.22
CA ASP A 105 0.60 -35.57 34.69
C ASP A 105 -0.31 -36.02 35.85
N LEU A 106 -0.59 -37.33 35.94
CA LEU A 106 -1.30 -37.92 37.08
C LEU A 106 -0.56 -37.70 38.41
N ASP A 107 0.77 -37.56 38.38
CA ASP A 107 1.60 -37.39 39.57
C ASP A 107 1.70 -35.91 40.04
N ASN A 108 1.56 -34.93 39.14
CA ASN A 108 1.75 -33.49 39.45
C ASN A 108 0.49 -32.74 39.95
N GLY A 109 -0.71 -33.16 39.54
CA GLY A 109 -1.97 -32.46 39.86
C GLY A 109 -2.30 -32.37 41.36
N GLN A 110 -1.68 -33.21 42.19
CA GLN A 110 -1.93 -33.26 43.64
C GLN A 110 -1.29 -32.08 44.41
N ILE A 111 -0.34 -31.34 43.82
CA ILE A 111 0.49 -30.34 44.53
C ILE A 111 -0.06 -28.90 44.45
N ALA A 112 -0.70 -28.51 43.33
CA ALA A 112 -1.08 -27.11 43.07
C ALA A 112 -2.30 -26.61 43.86
N SER A 113 -3.18 -27.52 44.31
CA SER A 113 -4.41 -27.15 45.03
C SER A 113 -4.18 -26.55 46.42
N LEU A 114 -2.99 -26.76 47.02
CA LEU A 114 -2.67 -26.33 48.38
C LEU A 114 -2.25 -24.84 48.50
N ILE A 115 -1.90 -24.16 47.40
CA ILE A 115 -1.27 -22.82 47.44
C ILE A 115 -2.28 -21.66 47.34
N SER A 116 -3.39 -21.83 46.62
CA SER A 116 -4.33 -20.74 46.30
C SER A 116 -5.14 -20.22 47.49
N PHE A 117 -5.35 -21.05 48.50
CA PHE A 117 -6.17 -20.72 49.66
C PHE A 117 -5.58 -19.60 50.54
N LYS A 118 -4.25 -19.43 50.58
CA LYS A 118 -3.58 -18.49 51.48
C LYS A 118 -3.59 -17.02 51.04
N HIS A 119 -3.87 -16.73 49.77
CA HIS A 119 -3.61 -15.39 49.21
C HIS A 119 -4.77 -14.38 49.38
N LEU A 120 -5.97 -14.88 49.71
CA LEU A 120 -7.22 -14.12 49.67
C LEU A 120 -7.49 -13.27 50.94
N GLU A 121 -6.95 -13.66 52.10
CA GLU A 121 -7.24 -13.00 53.38
C GLU A 121 -6.53 -11.65 53.54
N HIS A 122 -5.36 -11.46 52.94
CA HIS A 122 -4.54 -10.27 53.16
C HIS A 122 -5.11 -8.96 52.56
N ARG A 123 -5.97 -9.07 51.53
CA ARG A 123 -6.39 -7.92 50.71
C ARG A 123 -7.53 -7.09 51.34
N GLN A 124 -8.23 -7.59 52.34
CA GLN A 124 -9.43 -6.94 52.90
C GLN A 124 -9.15 -5.90 54.01
N MET A 125 -7.94 -5.88 54.58
CA MET A 125 -7.62 -5.05 55.74
C MET A 125 -7.32 -3.57 55.43
N VAL A 126 -6.91 -3.22 54.20
CA VAL A 126 -6.36 -1.88 53.89
C VAL A 126 -7.42 -0.81 53.54
N GLY A 127 -8.64 -1.22 53.19
CA GLY A 127 -9.63 -0.30 52.60
C GLY A 127 -10.41 0.62 53.54
N LYS A 128 -10.26 0.52 54.87
CA LYS A 128 -11.21 1.15 55.83
C LYS A 128 -10.76 2.48 56.45
N LEU A 129 -9.54 2.95 56.24
CA LEU A 129 -8.97 4.12 56.95
C LEU A 129 -9.04 5.47 56.21
N ALA A 130 -9.53 5.52 54.97
CA ALA A 130 -9.27 6.65 54.07
C ALA A 130 -10.43 7.66 53.85
N LYS A 131 -11.55 7.62 54.60
CA LYS A 131 -12.78 8.36 54.21
C LYS A 131 -13.36 9.39 55.20
N GLU A 132 -12.73 9.68 56.33
CA GLU A 132 -13.35 10.58 57.36
C GLU A 132 -12.80 12.03 57.43
N ASP A 133 -11.76 12.40 56.68
CA ASP A 133 -11.07 13.70 56.87
C ASP A 133 -11.61 14.89 56.03
N GLU A 134 -12.50 14.66 55.06
CA GLU A 134 -12.76 15.66 54.00
C GLU A 134 -13.91 16.63 54.29
N LEU A 135 -14.83 16.32 55.21
CA LEU A 135 -16.09 17.07 55.36
C LEU A 135 -16.08 18.24 56.36
N GLN A 136 -14.99 18.43 57.13
CA GLN A 136 -14.93 19.51 58.15
C GLN A 136 -14.48 20.89 57.62
N LYS A 137 -13.93 20.97 56.40
CA LYS A 137 -13.32 22.23 55.89
C LYS A 137 -14.30 23.22 55.26
N ALA A 138 -15.43 22.77 54.72
CA ALA A 138 -16.28 23.61 53.86
C ALA A 138 -17.25 24.54 54.61
N ALA A 139 -17.50 24.32 55.89
CA ALA A 139 -18.48 25.10 56.65
C ALA A 139 -17.91 26.41 57.25
N PHE A 140 -16.60 26.64 57.16
CA PHE A 140 -15.91 27.80 57.74
C PHE A 140 -15.84 29.03 56.82
N GLU A 141 -16.08 28.85 55.51
CA GLU A 141 -16.21 29.94 54.54
C GLU A 141 -17.55 30.69 54.64
N ALA A 142 -18.37 30.26 55.60
CA ALA A 142 -19.38 31.06 56.21
C ALA A 142 -18.97 32.53 56.32
N LEU A 143 -20.03 33.33 56.43
CA LEU A 143 -20.02 34.46 57.34
C LEU A 143 -19.17 35.68 56.94
N LEU A 144 -18.23 35.58 55.98
CA LEU A 144 -17.31 36.69 55.69
C LEU A 144 -17.89 37.79 54.79
N TYR A 145 -19.05 37.58 54.15
CA TYR A 145 -19.59 38.47 53.11
C TYR A 145 -20.63 39.52 53.57
N SER A 146 -20.98 39.62 54.85
CA SER A 146 -22.15 40.41 55.29
C SER A 146 -21.88 41.83 55.81
N GLN A 147 -20.69 42.40 55.59
CA GLN A 147 -20.30 43.67 56.21
C GLN A 147 -19.81 44.69 55.19
N ASP A 148 -20.72 45.28 54.41
CA ASP A 148 -20.35 46.49 53.64
C ASP A 148 -21.52 47.43 53.35
N SER A 149 -22.11 47.99 54.42
CA SER A 149 -23.10 49.08 54.32
C SER A 149 -22.47 50.48 54.28
N ALA A 150 -21.18 50.59 54.62
CA ALA A 150 -20.38 51.80 54.42
C ALA A 150 -20.06 52.04 52.93
N HIS A 151 -19.94 50.94 52.15
CA HIS A 151 -19.91 50.94 50.69
C HIS A 151 -21.12 51.66 50.06
N SER A 152 -22.31 51.51 50.65
CA SER A 152 -23.57 52.00 50.05
C SER A 152 -23.62 53.52 49.93
N ARG A 153 -22.88 54.26 50.77
CA ARG A 153 -22.94 55.74 50.80
C ARG A 153 -21.97 56.37 49.80
N ILE A 154 -20.76 55.82 49.70
CA ILE A 154 -19.79 56.17 48.66
C ILE A 154 -20.37 55.84 47.29
N ARG A 155 -21.06 54.69 47.19
CA ARG A 155 -21.77 54.24 45.99
C ARG A 155 -22.76 55.27 45.45
N THR A 156 -23.58 55.91 46.29
CA THR A 156 -24.61 56.85 45.81
C THR A 156 -24.07 58.20 45.30
N GLN A 157 -22.87 58.61 45.72
CA GLN A 157 -22.25 59.84 45.23
C GLN A 157 -21.39 59.58 43.99
N ILE A 158 -20.75 58.41 43.96
CA ILE A 158 -20.14 57.85 42.76
C ILE A 158 -21.19 57.72 41.64
N THR A 159 -22.40 57.23 41.93
CA THR A 159 -23.45 57.01 40.91
C THR A 159 -23.91 58.26 40.16
N LEU A 160 -23.76 59.46 40.74
CA LEU A 160 -24.24 60.71 40.17
C LEU A 160 -23.20 61.39 39.26
N ILE A 161 -21.92 61.34 39.67
CA ILE A 161 -20.81 61.76 38.80
C ILE A 161 -20.64 60.75 37.66
N GLU A 162 -20.84 59.46 37.96
CA GLU A 162 -20.94 58.40 36.95
C GLU A 162 -22.04 58.69 35.93
N SER A 163 -23.23 59.17 36.33
CA SER A 163 -24.31 59.40 35.37
C SER A 163 -24.07 60.54 34.38
N GLU A 164 -23.33 61.59 34.77
CA GLU A 164 -23.03 62.74 33.90
C GLU A 164 -21.82 62.47 32.99
N LEU A 165 -20.76 61.86 33.54
CA LEU A 165 -19.66 61.35 32.72
C LEU A 165 -20.17 60.29 31.73
N ALA A 166 -21.10 59.43 32.15
CA ALA A 166 -21.72 58.44 31.27
C ALA A 166 -22.47 59.07 30.09
N GLN A 167 -23.12 60.22 30.26
CA GLN A 167 -23.85 60.88 29.17
C GLN A 167 -22.91 61.53 28.15
N ILE A 168 -21.89 62.25 28.61
CA ILE A 168 -20.92 62.91 27.71
C ILE A 168 -20.09 61.86 26.98
N THR A 169 -19.61 60.85 27.72
CA THR A 169 -18.92 59.72 27.14
C THR A 169 -19.83 58.94 26.20
N ALA A 170 -21.14 58.79 26.47
CA ALA A 170 -22.07 58.13 25.55
C ALA A 170 -22.21 58.86 24.20
N ILE A 171 -22.20 60.21 24.18
CA ILE A 171 -22.31 60.98 22.94
C ILE A 171 -21.00 60.93 22.14
N GLU A 172 -19.86 61.08 22.80
CA GLU A 172 -18.54 60.93 22.17
C GLU A 172 -18.34 59.50 21.64
N MET A 173 -18.75 58.51 22.44
CA MET A 173 -18.75 57.10 22.04
C MET A 173 -19.69 56.85 20.87
N ASP A 174 -20.89 57.43 20.80
CA ASP A 174 -21.82 57.24 19.67
C ASP A 174 -21.25 57.84 18.37
N GLN A 175 -20.64 59.02 18.41
CA GLN A 175 -20.03 59.63 17.23
C GLN A 175 -18.76 58.90 16.77
N ARG A 176 -17.93 58.44 17.71
CA ARG A 176 -16.77 57.61 17.42
C ARG A 176 -17.21 56.23 16.92
N ALA A 177 -18.25 55.65 17.53
CA ALA A 177 -18.83 54.37 17.14
C ALA A 177 -19.41 54.41 15.74
N LYS A 178 -20.08 55.48 15.32
CA LYS A 178 -20.62 55.60 13.95
C LYS A 178 -19.53 55.65 12.88
N ARG A 179 -18.46 56.43 13.11
CA ARG A 179 -17.31 56.48 12.17
C ARG A 179 -16.54 55.16 12.14
N VAL A 180 -16.23 54.63 13.31
CA VAL A 180 -15.56 53.33 13.46
C VAL A 180 -16.44 52.21 12.90
N ALA A 181 -17.76 52.25 13.04
CA ALA A 181 -18.67 51.23 12.49
C ALA A 181 -18.70 51.26 10.96
N HIS A 182 -18.69 52.43 10.32
CA HIS A 182 -18.63 52.50 8.86
C HIS A 182 -17.30 51.95 8.31
N GLU A 183 -16.18 52.36 8.90
CA GLU A 183 -14.85 51.83 8.52
C GLU A 183 -14.74 50.33 8.82
N ILE A 184 -15.27 49.86 9.96
CA ILE A 184 -15.34 48.43 10.30
C ILE A 184 -16.20 47.69 9.28
N ASN A 185 -17.34 48.23 8.85
CA ASN A 185 -18.21 47.56 7.88
C ASN A 185 -17.53 47.42 6.51
N VAL A 186 -16.87 48.47 6.01
CA VAL A 186 -16.11 48.40 4.75
C VAL A 186 -14.94 47.41 4.86
N MET A 187 -14.20 47.45 5.97
CA MET A 187 -13.13 46.48 6.24
C MET A 187 -13.68 45.06 6.45
N ALA A 188 -14.89 44.91 6.98
CA ALA A 188 -15.57 43.63 7.15
C ALA A 188 -16.00 43.07 5.78
N ASP A 189 -16.55 43.89 4.89
CA ASP A 189 -16.91 43.48 3.54
C ASP A 189 -15.67 43.04 2.74
N GLN A 190 -14.56 43.78 2.84
CA GLN A 190 -13.28 43.38 2.26
C GLN A 190 -12.74 42.08 2.88
N ARG A 191 -12.83 41.92 4.20
CA ARG A 191 -12.45 40.67 4.89
C ARG A 191 -13.33 39.51 4.47
N VAL A 192 -14.63 39.71 4.29
CA VAL A 192 -15.57 38.67 3.84
C VAL A 192 -15.23 38.27 2.40
N ALA A 193 -14.99 39.22 1.50
CA ALA A 193 -14.59 38.93 0.12
C ALA A 193 -13.25 38.16 0.06
N LEU A 194 -12.24 38.61 0.80
CA LEU A 194 -10.94 37.93 0.88
C LEU A 194 -11.05 36.55 1.55
N SER A 195 -11.88 36.41 2.60
CA SER A 195 -12.09 35.12 3.26
C SER A 195 -12.86 34.15 2.38
N ALA A 196 -13.82 34.63 1.58
CA ALA A 196 -14.53 33.81 0.61
C ALA A 196 -13.58 33.30 -0.48
N MET A 197 -12.72 34.16 -1.02
CA MET A 197 -11.70 33.77 -1.99
C MET A 197 -10.69 32.79 -1.38
N LEU A 198 -10.26 33.03 -0.13
CA LEU A 198 -9.39 32.11 0.60
C LEU A 198 -10.08 30.75 0.81
N SER A 199 -11.35 30.73 1.18
CA SER A 199 -12.13 29.49 1.35
C SER A 199 -12.18 28.71 0.04
N GLN A 200 -12.46 29.38 -1.08
CA GLN A 200 -12.44 28.76 -2.39
C GLN A 200 -11.06 28.17 -2.73
N LEU A 201 -9.98 28.92 -2.50
CA LEU A 201 -8.62 28.42 -2.75
C LEU A 201 -8.22 27.26 -1.82
N LEU A 202 -8.71 27.27 -0.57
CA LEU A 202 -8.50 26.17 0.37
C LEU A 202 -9.27 24.92 -0.05
N GLU A 203 -10.51 25.06 -0.52
CA GLU A 203 -11.30 23.98 -1.10
C GLU A 203 -10.63 23.41 -2.36
N GLU A 204 -10.21 24.26 -3.30
CA GLU A 204 -9.48 23.85 -4.51
C GLU A 204 -8.16 23.12 -4.13
N LYS A 205 -7.42 23.63 -3.13
CA LYS A 205 -6.22 22.97 -2.60
C LYS A 205 -6.55 21.62 -1.98
N GLU A 206 -7.61 21.51 -1.18
CA GLU A 206 -8.00 20.26 -0.54
C GLU A 206 -8.45 19.22 -1.58
N MET A 207 -9.22 19.64 -2.58
CA MET A 207 -9.61 18.80 -3.71
C MET A 207 -8.38 18.24 -4.44
N ARG A 208 -7.42 19.11 -4.81
CA ARG A 208 -6.16 18.69 -5.43
C ARG A 208 -5.34 17.77 -4.54
N GLN A 209 -5.29 18.03 -3.23
CA GLN A 209 -4.59 17.15 -2.29
C GLN A 209 -5.25 15.77 -2.19
N ASN A 210 -6.57 15.71 -2.21
CA ASN A 210 -7.31 14.45 -2.19
C ASN A 210 -7.12 13.67 -3.50
N GLU A 211 -7.08 14.33 -4.65
CA GLU A 211 -6.73 13.70 -5.93
C GLU A 211 -5.31 13.12 -5.92
N LEU A 212 -4.33 13.88 -5.42
CA LEU A 212 -2.96 13.40 -5.29
C LEU A 212 -2.84 12.22 -4.33
N LYS A 213 -3.58 12.22 -3.21
CA LYS A 213 -3.65 11.08 -2.29
C LYS A 213 -4.25 9.85 -2.97
N LYS A 214 -5.34 10.00 -3.73
CA LYS A 214 -5.94 8.90 -4.50
C LYS A 214 -4.95 8.33 -5.51
N ARG A 215 -4.27 9.18 -6.29
CA ARG A 215 -3.22 8.73 -7.22
C ARG A 215 -2.07 8.02 -6.51
N LEU A 216 -1.68 8.47 -5.32
CA LEU A 216 -0.61 7.81 -4.55
C LEU A 216 -1.02 6.40 -4.10
N VAL A 217 -2.27 6.23 -3.65
CA VAL A 217 -2.84 4.91 -3.32
C VAL A 217 -2.91 4.02 -4.55
N GLU A 218 -3.34 4.56 -5.70
CA GLU A 218 -3.35 3.82 -6.97
C GLU A 218 -1.92 3.38 -7.37
N MET A 219 -0.92 4.25 -7.20
CA MET A 219 0.50 3.90 -7.45
C MET A 219 1.03 2.84 -6.48
N GLU A 220 0.63 2.88 -5.20
CA GLU A 220 1.00 1.86 -4.22
C GLU A 220 0.40 0.50 -4.56
N LEU A 221 -0.88 0.46 -4.96
CA LEU A 221 -1.54 -0.77 -5.42
C LEU A 221 -0.83 -1.34 -6.67
N GLN A 222 -0.51 -0.49 -7.64
CA GLN A 222 0.27 -0.90 -8.82
C GLN A 222 1.66 -1.43 -8.44
N ARG A 223 2.29 -0.86 -7.41
CA ARG A 223 3.59 -1.33 -6.91
C ARG A 223 3.47 -2.70 -6.22
N GLU A 224 2.41 -2.96 -5.48
CA GLU A 224 2.15 -4.26 -4.86
C GLU A 224 1.86 -5.35 -5.91
N GLU A 225 1.03 -5.04 -6.91
CA GLU A 225 0.81 -5.90 -8.09
C GLU A 225 2.15 -6.20 -8.80
N GLY A 226 2.93 -5.16 -9.08
CA GLY A 226 4.24 -5.30 -9.72
C GLY A 226 5.27 -6.09 -8.90
N GLN A 227 5.16 -6.16 -7.56
CA GLN A 227 6.01 -7.01 -6.73
C GLN A 227 5.63 -8.49 -6.83
N GLN A 228 4.34 -8.81 -6.96
CA GLN A 228 3.91 -10.17 -7.23
C GLN A 228 4.40 -10.61 -8.62
N ASP A 229 4.30 -9.71 -9.60
CA ASP A 229 4.81 -9.94 -10.95
C ASP A 229 6.34 -10.07 -10.96
N TYR A 230 7.07 -9.34 -10.12
CA TYR A 230 8.52 -9.49 -9.99
C TYR A 230 8.92 -10.91 -9.60
N TRP A 231 8.26 -11.51 -8.61
CA TRP A 231 8.55 -12.90 -8.20
C TRP A 231 8.18 -13.90 -9.28
N LEU A 232 7.06 -13.69 -9.97
CA LEU A 232 6.66 -14.48 -11.14
C LEU A 232 7.70 -14.41 -12.26
N VAL A 233 8.21 -13.21 -12.57
CA VAL A 233 9.27 -13.00 -13.57
C VAL A 233 10.59 -13.62 -13.12
N GLN A 234 10.95 -13.56 -11.83
CA GLN A 234 12.15 -14.25 -11.33
C GLN A 234 12.02 -15.76 -11.41
N TYR A 235 10.87 -16.31 -11.04
CA TYR A 235 10.58 -17.74 -11.14
C TYR A 235 10.60 -18.20 -12.60
N GLN A 236 9.98 -17.44 -13.49
CA GLN A 236 10.00 -17.67 -14.92
C GLN A 236 11.43 -17.57 -15.48
N ARG A 237 12.23 -16.60 -15.03
CA ARG A 237 13.64 -16.49 -15.42
C ARG A 237 14.44 -17.71 -14.96
N LEU A 238 14.13 -18.29 -13.80
CA LEU A 238 14.74 -19.53 -13.33
C LEU A 238 14.33 -20.75 -14.17
N LEU A 239 13.06 -20.84 -14.58
CA LEU A 239 12.59 -21.89 -15.49
C LEU A 239 13.17 -21.75 -16.91
N ASP A 240 13.22 -20.53 -17.43
CA ASP A 240 13.78 -20.21 -18.74
C ASP A 240 15.34 -20.28 -18.73
N TRP A 241 15.96 -20.34 -17.55
CA TRP A 241 17.41 -20.39 -17.42
C TRP A 241 17.94 -21.78 -17.73
N LYS A 242 18.23 -22.01 -19.02
CA LYS A 242 19.08 -23.10 -19.45
C LYS A 242 20.55 -22.75 -19.13
N PRO A 243 21.24 -23.52 -18.27
CA PRO A 243 22.61 -23.19 -17.90
C PRO A 243 23.51 -23.25 -19.14
N GLN A 244 24.38 -22.26 -19.30
CA GLN A 244 25.24 -22.11 -20.50
C GLN A 244 26.06 -23.37 -20.79
N SER A 245 26.48 -24.11 -19.75
CA SER A 245 27.16 -25.41 -19.88
C SER A 245 26.35 -26.51 -20.57
N LEU A 246 25.02 -26.42 -20.56
CA LEU A 246 24.13 -27.34 -21.29
C LEU A 246 23.96 -26.90 -22.75
N ILE A 247 23.88 -25.59 -23.01
CA ILE A 247 23.82 -25.02 -24.37
C ILE A 247 25.11 -25.34 -25.14
N ASP A 248 26.27 -25.16 -24.50
CA ASP A 248 27.58 -25.46 -25.08
C ASP A 248 27.79 -26.97 -25.36
N ARG A 249 27.08 -27.84 -24.64
CA ARG A 249 27.14 -29.29 -24.85
C ARG A 249 26.19 -29.76 -25.94
N GLU A 250 25.04 -29.11 -26.09
CA GLU A 250 24.10 -29.39 -27.18
C GLU A 250 24.63 -28.93 -28.54
N SER A 251 25.41 -27.85 -28.58
CA SER A 251 26.07 -27.40 -29.81
C SER A 251 27.23 -28.31 -30.25
N GLN A 252 27.76 -29.12 -29.33
CA GLN A 252 28.79 -30.14 -29.61
C GLN A 252 28.18 -31.48 -30.06
N LEU A 253 26.85 -31.65 -30.02
CA LEU A 253 26.18 -32.85 -30.50
C LEU A 253 26.15 -32.87 -32.04
N GLU A 254 26.48 -34.01 -32.64
CA GLU A 254 26.47 -34.18 -34.09
C GLU A 254 25.07 -33.92 -34.68
N VAL A 255 25.01 -33.16 -35.78
CA VAL A 255 23.77 -32.75 -36.46
C VAL A 255 22.90 -33.96 -36.83
N ALA A 256 23.54 -35.06 -37.25
CA ALA A 256 22.85 -36.30 -37.60
C ALA A 256 22.08 -36.92 -36.42
N VAL A 257 22.63 -36.87 -35.20
CA VAL A 257 21.96 -37.39 -33.99
C VAL A 257 20.79 -36.47 -33.60
N LYS A 258 20.98 -35.15 -33.75
CA LYS A 258 19.92 -34.16 -33.51
C LYS A 258 18.73 -34.34 -34.47
N ASP A 259 18.99 -34.56 -35.75
CA ASP A 259 17.95 -34.77 -36.76
C ASP A 259 17.14 -36.06 -36.52
N ILE A 260 17.79 -37.12 -36.03
CA ILE A 260 17.08 -38.36 -35.67
C ILE A 260 16.20 -38.14 -34.42
N LEU A 261 16.69 -37.40 -33.43
CA LEU A 261 15.90 -37.10 -32.23
C LEU A 261 14.70 -36.19 -32.52
N ILE A 262 14.86 -35.18 -33.39
CA ILE A 262 13.77 -34.33 -33.85
C ILE A 262 12.75 -35.14 -34.64
N SER A 263 13.20 -35.95 -35.62
CA SER A 263 12.30 -36.78 -36.43
C SER A 263 11.58 -37.87 -35.63
N ALA A 264 12.17 -38.34 -34.54
CA ALA A 264 11.54 -39.29 -33.62
C ALA A 264 10.60 -38.64 -32.58
N GLY A 265 10.53 -37.30 -32.51
CA GLY A 265 9.74 -36.56 -31.53
C GLY A 265 10.33 -36.55 -30.12
N ALA A 266 11.65 -36.72 -30.00
CA ALA A 266 12.38 -36.83 -28.73
C ALA A 266 13.28 -35.60 -28.48
N GLU A 267 12.78 -34.40 -28.77
CA GLU A 267 13.52 -33.14 -28.63
C GLU A 267 13.89 -32.84 -27.17
N ASP A 268 13.02 -33.19 -26.23
CA ASP A 268 13.22 -32.99 -24.79
C ASP A 268 14.40 -33.80 -24.22
N TYR A 269 14.84 -34.83 -24.95
CA TYR A 269 15.95 -35.69 -24.54
C TYR A 269 17.29 -35.26 -25.14
N ILE A 270 17.33 -34.30 -26.07
CA ILE A 270 18.57 -33.74 -26.66
C ILE A 270 19.60 -33.34 -25.58
N PRO A 271 19.22 -32.67 -24.46
CA PRO A 271 20.18 -32.31 -23.41
C PRO A 271 20.80 -33.54 -22.72
N VAL A 272 20.05 -34.63 -22.60
CA VAL A 272 20.49 -35.89 -21.98
C VAL A 272 21.49 -36.61 -22.88
N PHE A 273 21.21 -36.65 -24.19
CA PHE A 273 22.13 -37.21 -25.18
C PHE A 273 23.41 -36.37 -25.30
N ALA A 274 23.30 -35.04 -25.25
CA ALA A 274 24.43 -34.11 -25.23
C ALA A 274 25.30 -34.27 -23.96
N ARG A 275 24.69 -34.53 -22.80
CA ARG A 275 25.42 -34.79 -21.54
C ARG A 275 26.28 -36.05 -21.61
N ASN A 276 25.77 -37.09 -22.29
CA ASN A 276 26.40 -38.41 -22.37
C ASN A 276 27.35 -38.58 -23.58
N ARG A 277 27.51 -37.54 -24.42
CA ARG A 277 28.42 -37.49 -25.59
C ARG A 277 28.21 -38.65 -26.58
N PHE A 278 26.97 -38.90 -26.98
CA PHE A 278 26.71 -39.88 -28.03
C PHE A 278 27.20 -39.37 -29.40
N THR A 279 28.11 -40.11 -30.01
CA THR A 279 28.47 -39.98 -31.42
C THR A 279 27.51 -40.81 -32.28
N ILE A 280 27.39 -40.49 -33.57
CA ILE A 280 26.53 -41.25 -34.50
C ILE A 280 26.83 -42.77 -34.46
N GLU A 281 28.10 -43.16 -34.29
CA GLU A 281 28.51 -44.57 -34.22
C GLU A 281 27.98 -45.27 -32.95
N THR A 282 28.04 -44.59 -31.80
CA THR A 282 27.44 -45.10 -30.56
C THR A 282 25.91 -45.10 -30.63
N PHE A 283 25.33 -44.13 -31.35
CA PHE A 283 23.89 -44.02 -31.52
C PHE A 283 23.32 -45.16 -32.39
N MET A 284 24.09 -45.62 -33.38
CA MET A 284 23.73 -46.75 -34.25
C MET A 284 23.82 -48.13 -33.57
N THR A 285 24.45 -48.22 -32.40
CA THR A 285 24.62 -49.48 -31.64
C THR A 285 23.73 -49.57 -30.39
N LEU A 286 22.89 -48.55 -30.15
CA LEU A 286 22.01 -48.46 -28.99
C LEU A 286 20.93 -49.55 -28.98
N SER A 287 20.77 -50.23 -27.85
CA SER A 287 19.67 -51.17 -27.60
C SER A 287 18.52 -50.52 -26.79
N ASP A 288 17.35 -51.16 -26.76
CA ASP A 288 16.22 -50.71 -25.91
C ASP A 288 16.58 -50.65 -24.43
N ALA A 289 17.53 -51.48 -23.97
CA ALA A 289 18.02 -51.48 -22.59
C ALA A 289 18.87 -50.24 -22.29
N ASP A 290 19.70 -49.81 -23.24
CA ASP A 290 20.55 -48.63 -23.10
C ASP A 290 19.71 -47.34 -23.07
N LEU A 291 18.69 -47.26 -23.92
CA LEU A 291 17.75 -46.14 -23.93
C LEU A 291 16.96 -46.01 -22.60
N ARG A 292 16.64 -47.14 -21.94
CA ARG A 292 16.06 -47.12 -20.59
C ARG A 292 17.06 -46.62 -19.55
N GLN A 293 18.32 -47.04 -19.64
CA GLN A 293 19.38 -46.61 -18.72
C GLN A 293 19.69 -45.10 -18.83
N ILE A 294 19.51 -44.53 -20.02
CA ILE A 294 19.68 -43.09 -20.29
C ILE A 294 18.49 -42.26 -19.76
N GLY A 295 17.38 -42.91 -19.37
CA GLY A 295 16.24 -42.27 -18.74
C GLY A 295 14.99 -42.16 -19.63
N ILE A 296 14.99 -42.77 -20.82
CA ILE A 296 13.84 -42.78 -21.72
C ILE A 296 12.92 -43.94 -21.34
N HIS A 297 11.95 -43.67 -20.47
CA HIS A 297 11.04 -44.69 -19.94
C HIS A 297 9.81 -44.95 -20.83
N GLU A 298 9.52 -44.05 -21.77
CA GLU A 298 8.41 -44.22 -22.71
C GLU A 298 8.70 -45.24 -23.82
N LEU A 299 7.88 -46.29 -23.88
CA LEU A 299 7.96 -47.35 -24.89
C LEU A 299 7.74 -46.83 -26.32
N GLY A 300 6.89 -45.81 -26.48
CA GLY A 300 6.59 -45.20 -27.79
C GLY A 300 7.79 -44.46 -28.37
N LEU A 301 8.43 -43.60 -27.56
CA LEU A 301 9.62 -42.86 -27.94
C LEU A 301 10.81 -43.78 -28.21
N ARG A 302 11.07 -44.80 -27.36
CA ARG A 302 12.16 -45.75 -27.61
C ARG A 302 12.01 -46.49 -28.94
N ARG A 303 10.80 -46.95 -29.26
CA ARG A 303 10.52 -47.63 -30.54
C ARG A 303 10.62 -46.68 -31.73
N SER A 304 10.21 -45.43 -31.56
CA SER A 304 10.34 -44.38 -32.58
C SER A 304 11.82 -44.12 -32.89
N ILE A 305 12.63 -43.88 -31.86
CA ILE A 305 14.08 -43.62 -31.98
C ILE A 305 14.78 -44.80 -32.67
N LEU A 306 14.55 -46.04 -32.22
CA LEU A 306 15.15 -47.23 -32.83
C LEU A 306 14.72 -47.42 -34.29
N LYS A 307 13.45 -47.18 -34.61
CA LYS A 307 12.95 -47.25 -35.99
C LYS A 307 13.62 -46.21 -36.89
N HIS A 308 13.85 -44.99 -36.39
CA HIS A 308 14.53 -43.95 -37.14
C HIS A 308 16.05 -44.20 -37.28
N ILE A 309 16.67 -44.87 -36.30
CA ILE A 309 18.05 -45.39 -36.40
C ILE A 309 18.13 -46.45 -37.51
N ASP A 310 17.23 -47.44 -37.49
CA ASP A 310 17.17 -48.50 -38.51
C ASP A 310 16.94 -47.92 -39.91
N MET A 311 16.07 -46.90 -40.03
CA MET A 311 15.83 -46.20 -41.29
C MET A 311 17.07 -45.45 -41.80
N GLN A 312 17.88 -44.87 -40.92
CA GLN A 312 19.14 -44.25 -41.32
C GLN A 312 20.17 -45.29 -41.76
N GLN A 313 20.26 -46.45 -41.10
CA GLN A 313 21.12 -47.56 -41.51
C GLN A 313 20.74 -48.10 -42.90
N LEU A 314 19.44 -48.18 -43.19
CA LEU A 314 18.90 -48.60 -44.49
C LEU A 314 19.09 -47.55 -45.60
N SER A 315 19.22 -46.27 -45.25
CA SER A 315 19.29 -45.19 -46.24
C SER A 315 20.69 -44.89 -46.77
N GLY A 316 21.75 -45.49 -46.21
CA GLY A 316 23.07 -45.63 -46.82
C GLY A 316 23.55 -44.44 -47.66
N LYS A 317 23.46 -43.20 -47.14
CA LYS A 317 24.07 -42.04 -47.79
C LYS A 317 25.46 -41.83 -47.19
N PRO A 318 26.52 -41.80 -48.01
CA PRO A 318 27.86 -41.49 -47.55
C PRO A 318 27.88 -40.03 -47.05
N VAL A 319 28.37 -39.88 -45.82
CA VAL A 319 28.69 -38.60 -45.19
C VAL A 319 29.80 -37.96 -46.02
N PHE A 320 29.53 -36.82 -46.66
CA PHE A 320 30.56 -35.89 -47.08
C PHE A 320 30.79 -34.89 -45.94
N VAL A 321 32.09 -34.73 -45.65
CA VAL A 321 32.77 -33.84 -44.70
C VAL A 321 32.09 -32.51 -44.46
#